data_AF-A0A919UT23-F1
#
_entry.id   AF-A0A919UT23-F1
#
_cell.length_a   1.000
_cell.length_b   1.000
_cell.length_c   1.000
_cell.angle_alpha   90.00
_cell.angle_beta   90.00
_cell.angle_gamma   90.00
#
_symmetry.space_group_name_H-M   'P 1'
#
loop_
_entity.id
_entity.type
_entity.pdbx_description
1 polymer ?
#
loop_
_entity_poly.entity_id
_entity_poly.type
_entity_poly.pdbx_seq_one_letter_code
_entity_poly.pdbx_strand_id
1 'polypeptide(L)'
;MSVKEAVAGTRERQGRIYTIGVESPGLLGPGIVDLDTADLDAPAAEEAAAAEVLVIARTPTDLRRAATLQEALPDTTRVTIVVEQVPAGCPAPSPSLTPAHRWRRLTELRVSRPKANAWRVDTAFSIPIPAGRTVAAVARAFAGNRLEATAAPVPVLAGAGAAHWRPGDPNAAIAGVDGPVPIRIGAPAGDLVVRTGTPAAGWDGAETPLDRPLPESLTWERIGRPGGAALVGAGITDITMIPPVDDRSVNPAGFLSVPTRDMADLVTRDGRWAVVLDGDVLLRLPASGAVTDTDVASLRRVRGLRVDWRRGHTGPLAAVRVIASLAAAGVPMVTGPIPVWAAALGPELGRLLAGVTDADLADDLRREEVSILARRLALRAHGVHGRYAQLGAPAAQTPSTSILLATRRPEMVGFALAQAARQRGVATEVVLALHGFSRDEPGVAEAVAAFEGPLQVFPAEPGMIFGDVLNRAAARAAGTHLLKMDDDDWYGPDFLADLLLAHAYSGAEVTGTSPEFVYLSSIDVTVHHEQVTEQVSNFIAGGTILTTRAAFDAVGGFRPLRRSVDTQFQHAVQAAGGQIYRAHGLGYILRRGPAAEHTWREPIGTFLRRNKRQWRGFRPNALMELS
;
A
#
# COMPACT_ATOMS: atom_id res chain seq x y z
N MET A 1 19.04 -6.00 -24.47
CA MET A 1 18.15 -5.96 -25.65
C MET A 1 17.10 -4.87 -25.44
N SER A 2 16.93 -3.95 -26.38
CA SER A 2 15.95 -2.86 -26.34
C SER A 2 14.53 -3.38 -26.59
N VAL A 3 13.49 -2.59 -26.25
CA VAL A 3 12.08 -2.96 -26.54
C VAL A 3 11.84 -3.17 -28.03
N LYS A 4 12.46 -2.36 -28.90
CA LYS A 4 12.38 -2.53 -30.35
C LYS A 4 12.93 -3.87 -30.82
N GLU A 5 14.05 -4.32 -30.23
CA GLU A 5 14.64 -5.62 -30.54
C GLU A 5 13.76 -6.77 -30.02
N ALA A 6 13.13 -6.64 -28.85
CA ALA A 6 12.17 -7.62 -28.35
C ALA A 6 10.95 -7.73 -29.29
N VAL A 7 10.37 -6.59 -29.69
CA VAL A 7 9.26 -6.54 -30.65
C VAL A 7 9.64 -7.17 -32.00
N ALA A 8 10.81 -6.84 -32.54
CA ALA A 8 11.30 -7.41 -33.79
C ALA A 8 11.46 -8.93 -33.69
N GLY A 9 12.12 -9.43 -32.64
CA GLY A 9 12.34 -10.85 -32.43
C GLY A 9 11.04 -11.64 -32.21
N THR A 10 10.05 -11.07 -31.52
CA THR A 10 8.73 -11.71 -31.37
C THR A 10 7.96 -11.73 -32.69
N ARG A 11 8.05 -10.68 -33.52
CA ARG A 11 7.44 -10.66 -34.86
C ARG A 11 8.03 -11.69 -35.80
N GLU A 12 9.36 -11.85 -35.80
CA GLU A 12 10.04 -12.89 -36.60
C GLU A 12 9.53 -14.30 -36.26
N ARG A 13 9.10 -14.51 -35.01
CA ARG A 13 8.52 -15.77 -34.52
C ARG A 13 7.00 -15.82 -34.59
N GLN A 14 6.36 -14.84 -35.24
CA GLN A 14 4.90 -14.73 -35.36
C GLN A 14 4.18 -14.73 -34.00
N GLY A 15 4.81 -14.15 -32.98
CA GLY A 15 4.23 -14.01 -31.64
C GLY A 15 3.26 -12.84 -31.52
N ARG A 16 2.47 -12.85 -30.44
CA ARG A 16 1.53 -11.77 -30.09
C ARG A 16 2.18 -10.79 -29.12
N ILE A 17 1.88 -9.51 -29.29
CA ILE A 17 2.50 -8.42 -28.54
C ILE A 17 1.41 -7.61 -27.83
N TYR A 18 1.55 -7.49 -26.52
CA TYR A 18 0.65 -6.75 -25.65
C TYR A 18 1.41 -5.62 -24.97
N THR A 19 0.78 -4.46 -24.83
CA THR A 19 1.31 -3.32 -24.09
C THR A 19 0.36 -2.93 -22.96
N ILE A 20 0.91 -2.33 -21.90
CA ILE A 20 0.10 -1.70 -20.85
C ILE A 20 0.84 -0.51 -20.24
N GLY A 21 0.13 0.60 -20.03
CA GLY A 21 0.68 1.87 -19.54
C GLY A 21 1.62 2.57 -20.53
N VAL A 22 1.72 2.09 -21.77
CA VAL A 22 2.57 2.67 -22.82
C VAL A 22 1.77 3.73 -23.56
N GLU A 23 2.25 4.98 -23.61
CA GLU A 23 1.42 6.09 -24.12
C GLU A 23 1.16 6.07 -25.64
N SER A 24 2.06 5.46 -26.42
CA SER A 24 1.98 5.44 -27.89
C SER A 24 2.35 4.07 -28.45
N PRO A 25 1.56 3.02 -28.15
CA PRO A 25 1.89 1.65 -28.53
C PRO A 25 1.91 1.48 -30.07
N GLY A 26 1.13 2.28 -30.81
CA GLY A 26 1.16 2.28 -32.28
C GLY A 26 2.52 2.61 -32.89
N LEU A 27 3.41 3.31 -32.17
CA LEU A 27 4.78 3.58 -32.62
C LEU A 27 5.68 2.34 -32.61
N LEU A 28 5.26 1.26 -31.94
CA LEU A 28 5.93 -0.04 -31.98
C LEU A 28 5.48 -0.87 -33.21
N GLY A 29 4.51 -0.38 -33.98
CA GLY A 29 4.03 -0.91 -35.26
C GLY A 29 2.68 -1.64 -35.17
N PRO A 30 2.19 -2.22 -36.28
CA PRO A 30 0.87 -2.83 -36.35
C PRO A 30 0.77 -4.14 -35.53
N GLY A 31 -0.47 -4.54 -35.21
CA GLY A 31 -0.79 -5.82 -34.55
C GLY A 31 -0.50 -5.87 -33.05
N ILE A 32 -0.30 -4.72 -32.41
CA ILE A 32 -0.07 -4.61 -30.96
C ILE A 32 -1.40 -4.36 -30.26
N VAL A 33 -1.66 -5.16 -29.23
CA VAL A 33 -2.86 -5.02 -28.40
C VAL A 33 -2.53 -4.18 -27.17
N ASP A 34 -3.16 -3.02 -27.04
CA ASP A 34 -3.04 -2.19 -25.83
C ASP A 34 -4.07 -2.63 -24.80
N LEU A 35 -3.62 -3.24 -23.70
CA LEU A 35 -4.47 -3.76 -22.65
C LEU A 35 -5.23 -2.67 -21.86
N ASP A 36 -4.80 -1.40 -21.93
CA ASP A 36 -5.56 -0.31 -21.31
C ASP A 36 -6.81 0.07 -22.13
N THR A 37 -6.86 -0.23 -23.43
CA THR A 37 -7.98 0.11 -24.32
C THR A 37 -8.58 -1.08 -25.06
N ALA A 38 -8.02 -2.28 -24.90
CA ALA A 38 -8.47 -3.48 -25.59
C ALA A 38 -9.92 -3.79 -25.20
N ASP A 39 -10.68 -4.20 -26.20
CA ASP A 39 -11.99 -4.78 -25.97
C ASP A 39 -11.80 -6.18 -25.34
N LEU A 40 -12.51 -6.42 -24.24
CA LEU A 40 -12.43 -7.65 -23.46
C LEU A 40 -13.48 -8.68 -23.92
N ASP A 41 -14.32 -8.33 -24.89
CA ASP A 41 -15.44 -9.14 -25.40
C ASP A 41 -15.02 -10.40 -26.17
N ALA A 42 -13.74 -10.51 -26.54
CA ALA A 42 -13.23 -11.68 -27.25
C ALA A 42 -12.61 -12.69 -26.28
N PRO A 43 -13.19 -13.90 -26.10
CA PRO A 43 -12.47 -14.98 -25.45
C PRO A 43 -11.27 -15.35 -26.33
N ALA A 44 -10.05 -15.05 -25.84
CA ALA A 44 -8.80 -15.59 -26.40
C ALA A 44 -8.74 -17.13 -26.33
N ALA A 45 -9.75 -17.78 -25.72
CA ALA A 45 -9.83 -19.21 -25.49
C ALA A 45 -10.16 -20.05 -26.75
N GLU A 46 -10.67 -19.45 -27.83
CA GLU A 46 -10.93 -20.18 -29.10
C GLU A 46 -9.87 -19.96 -30.19
N GLU A 47 -8.90 -19.05 -29.98
CA GLU A 47 -7.79 -18.88 -30.92
C GLU A 47 -6.62 -19.83 -30.61
N ALA A 48 -6.08 -20.46 -31.66
CA ALA A 48 -4.94 -21.36 -31.58
C ALA A 48 -3.78 -20.78 -30.75
N ALA A 49 -3.10 -21.64 -29.97
CA ALA A 49 -1.96 -21.26 -29.13
C ALA A 49 -0.97 -20.36 -29.90
N ALA A 50 -0.61 -19.23 -29.30
CA ALA A 50 0.35 -18.30 -29.88
C ALA A 50 1.76 -18.90 -29.81
N ALA A 51 2.56 -18.71 -30.86
CA ALA A 51 3.95 -19.18 -30.89
C ALA A 51 4.81 -18.56 -29.78
N GLU A 52 4.57 -17.28 -29.46
CA GLU A 52 5.19 -16.52 -28.37
C GLU A 52 4.23 -15.42 -27.92
N VAL A 53 4.27 -15.07 -26.63
CA VAL A 53 3.60 -13.88 -26.09
C VAL A 53 4.65 -12.93 -25.51
N LEU A 54 4.65 -11.68 -25.98
CA LEU A 54 5.42 -10.57 -25.42
C LEU A 54 4.49 -9.60 -24.70
N VAL A 55 4.75 -9.31 -23.44
CA VAL A 55 4.06 -8.27 -22.66
C VAL A 55 5.04 -7.16 -22.30
N ILE A 56 4.72 -5.93 -22.70
CA ILE A 56 5.51 -4.73 -22.39
C ILE A 56 4.69 -3.86 -21.43
N ALA A 57 5.11 -3.80 -20.18
CA ALA A 57 4.55 -2.90 -19.19
C ALA A 57 5.47 -1.69 -19.01
N ARG A 58 4.91 -0.48 -18.93
CA ARG A 58 5.71 0.71 -18.62
C ARG A 58 6.33 0.61 -17.22
N THR A 59 5.55 0.18 -16.22
CA THR A 59 5.98 0.09 -14.81
C THR A 59 5.53 -1.21 -14.13
N PRO A 60 6.05 -1.57 -12.93
CA PRO A 60 5.51 -2.66 -12.12
C PRO A 60 4.04 -2.47 -11.77
N THR A 61 3.59 -1.23 -11.53
CA THR A 61 2.16 -0.89 -11.33
C THR A 61 1.32 -1.27 -12.55
N ASP A 62 1.82 -0.99 -13.75
CA ASP A 62 1.14 -1.34 -15.00
C ASP A 62 1.14 -2.86 -15.22
N LEU A 63 2.22 -3.56 -14.86
CA LEU A 63 2.27 -5.02 -14.90
C LEU A 63 1.26 -5.66 -13.93
N ARG A 64 1.09 -5.10 -12.72
CA ARG A 64 0.05 -5.51 -11.77
C ARG A 64 -1.34 -5.37 -12.39
N ARG A 65 -1.60 -4.29 -13.13
CA ARG A 65 -2.87 -4.12 -13.85
C ARG A 65 -3.06 -5.14 -14.98
N ALA A 66 -2.00 -5.52 -15.70
CA ALA A 66 -2.08 -6.57 -16.71
C ALA A 66 -2.35 -7.96 -16.09
N ALA A 67 -1.87 -8.21 -14.87
CA ALA A 67 -2.14 -9.46 -14.17
C ALA A 67 -3.64 -9.69 -13.90
N THR A 68 -4.42 -8.61 -13.75
CA THR A 68 -5.88 -8.65 -13.64
C THR A 68 -6.54 -9.18 -14.91
N LEU A 69 -5.92 -8.94 -16.07
CA LEU A 69 -6.41 -9.38 -17.38
C LEU A 69 -5.81 -10.72 -17.81
N GLN A 70 -5.33 -11.55 -16.88
CA GLN A 70 -4.60 -12.78 -17.23
C GLN A 70 -5.39 -13.75 -18.14
N GLU A 71 -6.73 -13.74 -18.09
CA GLU A 71 -7.59 -14.62 -18.90
C GLU A 71 -7.72 -14.14 -20.35
N ALA A 72 -7.40 -12.87 -20.63
CA ALA A 72 -7.38 -12.33 -21.99
C ALA A 72 -6.11 -12.70 -22.78
N LEU A 73 -5.09 -13.25 -22.11
CA LEU A 73 -3.83 -13.63 -22.75
C LEU A 73 -3.86 -15.11 -23.18
N PRO A 74 -3.46 -15.44 -24.42
CA PRO A 74 -3.59 -16.77 -24.97
C PRO A 74 -2.56 -17.76 -24.40
N ASP A 75 -2.79 -19.03 -24.70
CA ASP A 75 -1.83 -20.09 -24.41
C ASP A 75 -0.59 -19.99 -25.30
N THR A 76 0.60 -20.26 -24.73
CA THR A 76 1.87 -20.26 -25.46
C THR A 76 2.95 -21.09 -24.77
N THR A 77 3.99 -21.48 -25.51
CA THR A 77 5.19 -22.12 -24.95
C THR A 77 6.27 -21.12 -24.54
N ARG A 78 6.15 -19.84 -24.92
CA ARG A 78 7.15 -18.80 -24.63
C ARG A 78 6.47 -17.50 -24.19
N VAL A 79 6.84 -17.02 -23.01
CA VAL A 79 6.37 -15.73 -22.49
C VAL A 79 7.56 -14.85 -22.19
N THR A 80 7.60 -13.69 -22.83
CA THR A 80 8.58 -12.63 -22.60
C THR A 80 7.86 -11.45 -21.94
N ILE A 81 8.35 -10.98 -20.80
CA ILE A 81 7.80 -9.82 -20.09
C ILE A 81 8.90 -8.77 -19.97
N VAL A 82 8.61 -7.55 -20.42
CA VAL A 82 9.50 -6.39 -20.29
C VAL A 82 8.81 -5.34 -19.44
N VAL A 83 9.47 -4.91 -18.37
CA VAL A 83 9.08 -3.75 -17.57
C VAL A 83 10.06 -2.62 -17.85
N GLU A 84 9.60 -1.57 -18.51
CA GLU A 84 10.48 -0.53 -19.09
C GLU A 84 11.08 0.41 -18.04
N GLN A 85 10.34 0.69 -16.97
CA GLN A 85 10.71 1.65 -15.94
C GLN A 85 10.38 1.09 -14.55
N VAL A 86 11.40 0.91 -13.72
CA VAL A 86 11.26 0.51 -12.32
C VAL A 86 11.97 1.49 -11.40
N PRO A 87 11.46 1.72 -10.18
CA PRO A 87 12.17 2.49 -9.16
C PRO A 87 13.58 1.96 -8.89
N ALA A 88 14.48 2.86 -8.48
CA ALA A 88 15.81 2.47 -8.05
C ALA A 88 15.74 1.52 -6.84
N GLY A 89 16.58 0.49 -6.82
CA GLY A 89 16.58 -0.51 -5.74
C GLY A 89 15.49 -1.58 -5.85
N CYS A 90 14.59 -1.51 -6.83
CA CYS A 90 13.62 -2.57 -7.10
C CYS A 90 14.35 -3.90 -7.42
N PRO A 91 14.09 -4.99 -6.66
CA PRO A 91 14.79 -6.26 -6.83
C PRO A 91 14.44 -6.92 -8.17
N ALA A 92 15.24 -7.93 -8.55
CA ALA A 92 14.93 -8.77 -9.70
C ALA A 92 13.58 -9.48 -9.48
N PRO A 93 12.63 -9.40 -10.43
CA PRO A 93 11.31 -10.02 -10.29
C PRO A 93 11.40 -11.52 -10.59
N SER A 94 12.03 -12.28 -9.70
CA SER A 94 12.17 -13.74 -9.82
C SER A 94 10.89 -14.43 -9.32
N PRO A 95 10.09 -15.06 -10.20
CA PRO A 95 8.89 -15.76 -9.77
C PRO A 95 9.21 -16.95 -8.86
N SER A 96 8.36 -17.18 -7.85
CA SER A 96 8.46 -18.39 -7.04
C SER A 96 8.00 -19.62 -7.82
N LEU A 97 8.91 -20.58 -7.99
CA LEU A 97 8.68 -21.82 -8.75
C LEU A 97 7.95 -22.89 -7.93
N THR A 98 6.91 -22.50 -7.18
CA THR A 98 6.15 -23.44 -6.35
C THR A 98 5.55 -24.57 -7.20
N PRO A 99 5.57 -25.84 -6.75
CA PRO A 99 5.10 -27.00 -7.53
C PRO A 99 3.60 -26.97 -7.90
N ALA A 100 2.82 -26.07 -7.30
CA ALA A 100 1.37 -25.95 -7.44
C ALA A 100 0.90 -25.51 -8.83
N HIS A 101 1.81 -25.07 -9.70
CA HIS A 101 1.49 -24.63 -11.06
C HIS A 101 2.33 -25.34 -12.11
N ARG A 102 1.95 -25.17 -13.38
CA ARG A 102 2.61 -25.73 -14.58
C ARG A 102 4.09 -25.32 -14.74
N TRP A 103 4.72 -24.71 -13.73
CA TRP A 103 6.17 -24.61 -13.55
C TRP A 103 6.89 -25.95 -13.70
N ARG A 104 6.22 -27.10 -13.46
CA ARG A 104 6.76 -28.42 -13.82
C ARG A 104 7.11 -28.58 -15.30
N ARG A 105 6.53 -27.74 -16.17
CA ARG A 105 6.76 -27.70 -17.61
C ARG A 105 7.76 -26.61 -18.01
N LEU A 106 8.22 -25.79 -17.08
CA LEU A 106 9.22 -24.75 -17.31
C LEU A 106 10.54 -25.39 -17.73
N THR A 107 11.08 -24.98 -18.87
CA THR A 107 12.37 -25.45 -19.40
C THR A 107 13.44 -24.36 -19.33
N GLU A 108 13.05 -23.09 -19.38
CA GLU A 108 13.95 -21.95 -19.22
C GLU A 108 13.27 -20.84 -18.43
N LEU A 109 13.99 -20.23 -17.50
CA LEU A 109 13.66 -18.95 -16.87
C LEU A 109 14.92 -18.08 -16.88
N ARG A 110 14.82 -16.89 -17.46
CA ARG A 110 15.89 -15.91 -17.48
C ARG A 110 15.37 -14.57 -17.00
N VAL A 111 15.94 -14.06 -15.91
CA VAL A 111 15.70 -12.69 -15.44
C VAL A 111 16.94 -11.86 -15.77
N SER A 112 16.75 -10.77 -16.51
CA SER A 112 17.84 -9.90 -16.94
C SER A 112 17.49 -8.44 -16.80
N ARG A 113 18.51 -7.60 -16.63
CA ARG A 113 18.38 -6.15 -16.48
C ARG A 113 18.93 -5.47 -17.73
N PRO A 114 18.12 -5.27 -18.80
CA PRO A 114 18.62 -4.74 -20.06
C PRO A 114 19.07 -3.27 -19.98
N LYS A 115 18.55 -2.50 -19.01
CA LYS A 115 18.93 -1.12 -18.68
C LYS A 115 18.83 -0.90 -17.18
N ALA A 116 19.45 0.17 -16.67
CA ALA A 116 19.47 0.47 -15.23
C ALA A 116 18.07 0.51 -14.59
N ASN A 117 17.03 0.93 -15.30
CA ASN A 117 15.66 1.05 -14.79
C ASN A 117 14.68 0.08 -15.46
N ALA A 118 15.14 -1.02 -16.04
CA ALA A 118 14.25 -1.96 -16.73
C ALA A 118 14.53 -3.41 -16.33
N TRP A 119 13.50 -4.24 -16.29
CA TRP A 119 13.60 -5.69 -16.09
C TRP A 119 13.02 -6.44 -17.28
N ARG A 120 13.61 -7.59 -17.58
CA ARG A 120 13.12 -8.54 -18.57
C ARG A 120 13.07 -9.94 -17.96
N VAL A 121 11.97 -10.63 -18.16
CA VAL A 121 11.78 -12.03 -17.77
C VAL A 121 11.41 -12.82 -19.01
N ASP A 122 12.26 -13.77 -19.39
CA ASP A 122 12.00 -14.73 -20.46
C ASP A 122 11.68 -16.09 -19.84
N THR A 123 10.61 -16.72 -20.30
CA THR A 123 10.23 -18.07 -19.88
C THR A 123 9.92 -18.94 -21.10
N ALA A 124 10.31 -20.21 -21.02
CA ALA A 124 9.95 -21.23 -21.99
C ALA A 124 9.38 -22.46 -21.30
N PHE A 125 8.42 -23.11 -21.94
CA PHE A 125 7.71 -24.27 -21.44
C PHE A 125 7.69 -25.38 -22.49
N SER A 126 7.66 -26.63 -22.02
CA SER A 126 7.62 -27.82 -22.90
C SER A 126 6.28 -28.03 -23.59
N ILE A 127 5.20 -27.40 -23.11
CA ILE A 127 3.86 -27.40 -23.71
C ILE A 127 3.24 -26.01 -23.58
N PRO A 128 2.23 -25.65 -24.39
CA PRO A 128 1.49 -24.41 -24.20
C PRO A 128 0.88 -24.29 -22.80
N ILE A 129 1.01 -23.09 -22.22
CA ILE A 129 0.42 -22.70 -20.93
C ILE A 129 -0.24 -21.32 -21.05
N PRO A 130 -1.23 -20.98 -20.21
CA PRO A 130 -1.83 -19.65 -20.22
C PRO A 130 -0.80 -18.56 -19.90
N ALA A 131 -0.52 -17.67 -20.86
CA ALA A 131 0.54 -16.66 -20.70
C ALA A 131 0.30 -15.72 -19.52
N GLY A 132 -0.97 -15.38 -19.26
CA GLY A 132 -1.35 -14.51 -18.15
C GLY A 132 -0.98 -15.02 -16.77
N ARG A 133 -0.83 -16.35 -16.59
CA ARG A 133 -0.34 -16.91 -15.32
C ARG A 133 1.12 -16.55 -15.06
N THR A 134 1.94 -16.50 -16.11
CA THR A 134 3.33 -16.04 -16.02
C THR A 134 3.38 -14.54 -15.73
N VAL A 135 2.54 -13.74 -16.38
CA VAL A 135 2.40 -12.30 -16.12
C VAL A 135 2.05 -12.05 -14.65
N ALA A 136 1.03 -12.74 -14.14
CA ALA A 136 0.62 -12.63 -12.74
C ALA A 136 1.72 -13.06 -11.76
N ALA A 137 2.49 -14.10 -12.10
CA ALA A 137 3.61 -14.55 -11.27
C ALA A 137 4.76 -13.54 -11.23
N VAL A 138 5.12 -12.93 -12.38
CA VAL A 138 6.14 -11.87 -12.43
C VAL A 138 5.66 -10.61 -11.71
N ALA A 139 4.38 -10.23 -11.85
CA ALA A 139 3.79 -9.12 -11.09
C ALA A 139 3.90 -9.35 -9.57
N ARG A 140 3.58 -10.56 -9.09
CA ARG A 140 3.78 -10.94 -7.68
C ARG A 140 5.25 -10.96 -7.26
N ALA A 141 6.16 -11.29 -8.15
CA ALA A 141 7.59 -11.32 -7.85
C ALA A 141 8.13 -9.93 -7.49
N PHE A 142 7.60 -8.86 -8.09
CA PHE A 142 7.92 -7.48 -7.69
C PHE A 142 7.49 -7.15 -6.26
N ALA A 143 6.46 -7.84 -5.74
CA ALA A 143 5.99 -7.75 -4.36
C ALA A 143 6.62 -8.81 -3.43
N GLY A 144 7.66 -9.53 -3.88
CA GLY A 144 8.35 -10.53 -3.08
C GLY A 144 7.70 -11.92 -3.03
N ASN A 145 6.84 -12.27 -4.00
CA ASN A 145 6.16 -13.56 -4.12
C ASN A 145 5.27 -13.95 -2.93
N ARG A 146 4.76 -12.97 -2.17
CA ARG A 146 3.90 -13.24 -1.02
C ARG A 146 2.52 -13.72 -1.45
N LEU A 147 1.89 -14.49 -0.57
CA LEU A 147 0.47 -14.79 -0.70
C LEU A 147 -0.31 -13.50 -0.39
N GLU A 148 -0.91 -12.91 -1.41
CA GLU A 148 -1.73 -11.72 -1.26
C GLU A 148 -3.17 -12.15 -0.94
N ALA A 149 -3.77 -11.54 0.09
CA ALA A 149 -5.20 -11.68 0.32
C ALA A 149 -5.94 -11.02 -0.86
N THR A 150 -6.71 -11.82 -1.61
CA THR A 150 -7.62 -11.29 -2.62
C THR A 150 -8.75 -10.57 -1.91
N ALA A 151 -8.86 -9.25 -2.06
CA ALA A 151 -9.93 -8.49 -1.43
C ALA A 151 -11.28 -8.91 -2.02
N ALA A 152 -12.18 -9.46 -1.21
CA ALA A 152 -13.56 -9.68 -1.64
C ALA A 152 -14.29 -8.33 -1.84
N PRO A 153 -15.29 -8.27 -2.74
CA PRO A 153 -15.72 -9.30 -3.68
C PRO A 153 -14.70 -9.50 -4.80
N VAL A 154 -14.77 -10.66 -5.44
CA VAL A 154 -14.05 -10.93 -6.70
C VAL A 154 -14.76 -10.15 -7.81
N PRO A 155 -14.10 -9.17 -8.44
CA PRO A 155 -14.75 -8.38 -9.48
C PRO A 155 -14.76 -9.12 -10.82
N VAL A 156 -15.84 -8.93 -11.55
CA VAL A 156 -15.97 -9.23 -12.97
C VAL A 156 -15.81 -7.92 -13.74
N LEU A 157 -14.85 -7.88 -14.64
CA LEU A 157 -14.49 -6.69 -15.41
C LEU A 157 -15.01 -6.85 -16.84
N ALA A 158 -15.71 -5.83 -17.33
CA ALA A 158 -16.26 -5.82 -18.69
C ALA A 158 -15.97 -4.49 -19.39
N GLY A 159 -15.52 -4.56 -20.64
CA GLY A 159 -15.21 -3.42 -21.50
C GLY A 159 -13.82 -2.79 -21.33
N ALA A 160 -13.51 -1.85 -22.22
CA ALA A 160 -12.20 -1.20 -22.31
C ALA A 160 -11.87 -0.36 -21.06
N GLY A 161 -10.64 -0.49 -20.54
CA GLY A 161 -10.18 0.25 -19.36
C GLY A 161 -10.67 -0.30 -18.02
N ALA A 162 -11.48 -1.37 -18.01
CA ALA A 162 -12.00 -1.99 -16.79
C ALA A 162 -10.89 -2.47 -15.84
N ALA A 163 -9.69 -2.79 -16.35
CA ALA A 163 -8.54 -3.19 -15.55
C ALA A 163 -8.11 -2.14 -14.50
N HIS A 164 -8.42 -0.86 -14.72
CA HIS A 164 -8.20 0.18 -13.73
C HIS A 164 -9.02 0.00 -12.44
N TRP A 165 -10.12 -0.74 -12.49
CA TRP A 165 -11.02 -0.94 -11.36
C TRP A 165 -10.55 -2.03 -10.41
N ARG A 166 -9.61 -2.89 -10.82
CA ARG A 166 -9.02 -3.92 -9.96
C ARG A 166 -7.52 -4.07 -10.19
N PRO A 167 -6.66 -3.26 -9.55
CA PRO A 167 -5.23 -3.39 -9.75
C PRO A 167 -4.67 -4.66 -9.07
N GLY A 168 -3.86 -5.43 -9.79
CA GLY A 168 -2.98 -6.45 -9.20
C GLY A 168 -3.63 -7.78 -8.81
N ASP A 169 -4.93 -7.97 -9.02
CA ASP A 169 -5.63 -9.17 -8.58
C ASP A 169 -5.86 -10.15 -9.75
N PRO A 170 -5.05 -11.23 -9.84
CA PRO A 170 -5.23 -12.24 -10.87
C PRO A 170 -6.47 -13.12 -10.63
N ASN A 171 -7.24 -12.94 -9.55
CA ASN A 171 -8.49 -13.67 -9.35
C ASN A 171 -9.69 -12.97 -10.00
N ALA A 172 -9.55 -11.74 -10.48
CA ALA A 172 -10.60 -11.08 -11.25
C ALA A 172 -11.05 -11.94 -12.45
N ALA A 173 -12.31 -11.80 -12.82
CA ALA A 173 -12.88 -12.45 -13.99
C ALA A 173 -13.13 -11.42 -15.10
N ILE A 174 -13.15 -11.87 -16.35
CA ILE A 174 -13.44 -11.03 -17.51
C ILE A 174 -14.76 -11.49 -18.11
N ALA A 175 -15.66 -10.55 -18.41
CA ALA A 175 -16.91 -10.80 -19.11
C ALA A 175 -17.04 -9.86 -20.31
N GLY A 176 -17.91 -10.23 -21.25
CA GLY A 176 -18.31 -9.31 -22.31
C GLY A 176 -19.13 -8.13 -21.75
N VAL A 177 -19.21 -7.02 -22.47
CA VAL A 177 -20.00 -5.83 -22.07
C VAL A 177 -21.49 -6.11 -21.93
N ASP A 178 -21.98 -7.14 -22.60
CA ASP A 178 -23.37 -7.60 -22.55
C ASP A 178 -23.60 -8.73 -21.53
N GLY A 179 -22.55 -9.24 -20.86
CA GLY A 179 -22.63 -10.39 -19.96
C GLY A 179 -22.72 -11.74 -20.69
N PRO A 180 -23.11 -12.83 -20.00
CA PRO A 180 -23.26 -12.97 -18.54
C PRO A 180 -21.92 -12.94 -17.79
N VAL A 181 -22.00 -12.95 -16.46
CA VAL A 181 -20.86 -13.34 -15.61
C VAL A 181 -20.42 -14.76 -15.98
N PRO A 182 -19.13 -15.00 -16.29
CA PRO A 182 -18.67 -16.33 -16.64
C PRO A 182 -18.75 -17.28 -15.43
N ILE A 183 -18.88 -18.57 -15.71
CA ILE A 183 -18.85 -19.62 -14.70
C ILE A 183 -17.42 -20.14 -14.55
N ARG A 184 -16.88 -20.10 -13.32
CA ARG A 184 -15.58 -20.67 -12.96
C ARG A 184 -15.79 -21.78 -11.94
N ILE A 185 -15.47 -23.02 -12.32
CA ILE A 185 -15.59 -24.21 -11.44
C ILE A 185 -17.02 -24.37 -10.89
N GLY A 186 -18.03 -24.26 -11.75
CA GLY A 186 -19.44 -24.50 -11.40
C GLY A 186 -20.12 -23.40 -10.58
N ALA A 187 -19.47 -22.26 -10.34
CA ALA A 187 -20.04 -21.08 -9.68
C ALA A 187 -19.77 -19.81 -10.50
N PRO A 188 -20.51 -18.71 -10.28
CA PRO A 188 -20.18 -17.40 -10.85
C PRO A 188 -18.72 -17.04 -10.54
N ALA A 189 -18.01 -16.52 -11.55
CA ALA A 189 -16.58 -16.23 -11.42
C ALA A 189 -16.27 -14.97 -10.58
N GLY A 190 -17.28 -14.20 -10.21
CA GLY A 190 -17.14 -13.06 -9.31
C GLY A 190 -18.47 -12.64 -8.68
N ASP A 191 -18.40 -11.74 -7.70
CA ASP A 191 -19.54 -11.29 -6.89
C ASP A 191 -20.00 -9.86 -7.23
N LEU A 192 -19.21 -9.11 -8.02
CA LEU A 192 -19.51 -7.73 -8.41
C LEU A 192 -19.09 -7.48 -9.86
N VAL A 193 -19.98 -6.95 -10.68
CA VAL A 193 -19.67 -6.59 -12.07
C VAL A 193 -19.35 -5.11 -12.17
N VAL A 194 -18.20 -4.76 -12.74
CA VAL A 194 -17.82 -3.40 -13.12
C VAL A 194 -17.71 -3.34 -14.64
N ARG A 195 -18.59 -2.57 -15.27
CA ARG A 195 -18.66 -2.42 -16.73
C ARG A 195 -18.24 -1.01 -17.13
N THR A 196 -17.21 -0.88 -17.96
CA THR A 196 -16.75 0.39 -18.50
C THR A 196 -17.20 0.54 -19.95
N GLY A 197 -17.87 1.64 -20.30
CA GLY A 197 -18.43 1.79 -21.64
C GLY A 197 -19.70 2.62 -21.69
N THR A 198 -20.27 2.71 -22.89
CA THR A 198 -21.68 3.09 -23.01
C THR A 198 -22.49 1.86 -22.62
N PRO A 199 -23.49 1.97 -21.72
CA PRO A 199 -24.35 0.85 -21.41
C PRO A 199 -24.99 0.34 -22.70
N ALA A 200 -24.54 -0.83 -23.18
CA ALA A 200 -25.22 -1.56 -24.24
C ALA A 200 -26.56 -2.07 -23.68
N ALA A 201 -27.46 -2.51 -24.55
CA ALA A 201 -28.91 -2.63 -24.37
C ALA A 201 -29.41 -3.68 -23.33
N GLY A 202 -28.83 -3.70 -22.12
CA GLY A 202 -29.12 -4.63 -21.03
C GLY A 202 -27.85 -5.27 -20.46
N TRP A 203 -28.03 -6.18 -19.52
CA TRP A 203 -27.02 -7.15 -19.07
C TRP A 203 -27.69 -8.53 -19.13
N ASP A 204 -27.11 -9.47 -19.85
CA ASP A 204 -27.59 -10.85 -19.96
C ASP A 204 -27.20 -11.63 -18.70
N GLY A 205 -27.90 -11.41 -17.59
CA GLY A 205 -27.57 -12.03 -16.31
C GLY A 205 -28.45 -11.55 -15.16
N ALA A 206 -28.30 -12.19 -13.99
CA ALA A 206 -29.04 -11.80 -12.79
C ALA A 206 -28.39 -10.60 -12.05
N GLU A 207 -27.13 -10.29 -12.39
CA GLU A 207 -26.36 -9.22 -11.78
C GLU A 207 -26.79 -7.84 -12.31
N THR A 208 -26.51 -6.80 -11.52
CA THR A 208 -26.66 -5.41 -11.96
C THR A 208 -25.27 -4.79 -12.09
N PRO A 209 -24.76 -4.56 -13.32
CA PRO A 209 -23.44 -3.97 -13.52
C PRO A 209 -23.33 -2.58 -12.93
N LEU A 210 -22.18 -2.32 -12.31
CA LEU A 210 -21.75 -0.97 -11.96
C LEU A 210 -21.16 -0.31 -13.21
N ASP A 211 -22.00 0.45 -13.92
CA ASP A 211 -21.58 1.16 -15.12
C ASP A 211 -20.63 2.31 -14.81
N ARG A 212 -19.53 2.37 -15.55
CA ARG A 212 -18.46 3.35 -15.39
C ARG A 212 -18.12 3.98 -16.74
N PRO A 213 -17.88 5.30 -16.76
CA PRO A 213 -17.55 6.01 -17.99
C PRO A 213 -16.18 5.55 -18.50
N LEU A 214 -16.02 5.51 -19.82
CA LEU A 214 -14.70 5.37 -20.41
C LEU A 214 -13.85 6.60 -20.05
N PRO A 215 -12.56 6.46 -19.74
CA PRO A 215 -11.69 7.60 -19.40
C PRO A 215 -11.73 8.74 -20.44
N GLU A 216 -11.74 8.40 -21.72
CA GLU A 216 -11.81 9.33 -22.86
C GLU A 216 -13.20 9.95 -23.08
N SER A 217 -14.21 9.46 -22.35
CA SER A 217 -15.58 10.00 -22.44
C SER A 217 -15.83 11.24 -21.59
N LEU A 218 -14.98 11.47 -20.58
CA LEU A 218 -15.10 12.56 -19.62
C LEU A 218 -13.92 13.52 -19.68
N THR A 219 -13.57 13.97 -20.89
CA THR A 219 -12.56 15.04 -21.08
C THR A 219 -13.19 16.42 -20.94
N TRP A 220 -12.38 17.43 -20.59
CA TRP A 220 -12.84 18.82 -20.54
C TRP A 220 -13.44 19.29 -21.87
N GLU A 221 -12.84 18.87 -22.98
CA GLU A 221 -13.32 19.20 -24.31
C GLU A 221 -14.72 18.62 -24.56
N ARG A 222 -14.97 17.36 -24.20
CA ARG A 222 -16.30 16.73 -24.36
C ARG A 222 -17.36 17.35 -23.46
N ILE A 223 -16.99 17.68 -22.22
CA ILE A 223 -17.88 18.37 -21.27
C ILE A 223 -18.26 19.77 -21.78
N GLY A 224 -17.33 20.46 -22.44
CA GLY A 224 -17.56 21.80 -23.00
C GLY A 224 -18.37 21.82 -24.31
N ARG A 225 -18.57 20.68 -24.97
CA ARG A 225 -19.40 20.58 -26.19
C ARG A 225 -20.91 20.51 -25.85
N PRO A 226 -21.81 20.88 -26.77
CA PRO A 226 -23.26 20.73 -26.57
C PRO A 226 -23.63 19.31 -26.13
N GLY A 227 -24.48 19.18 -25.10
CA GLY A 227 -24.83 17.90 -24.48
C GLY A 227 -23.90 17.45 -23.33
N GLY A 228 -22.74 18.09 -23.15
CA GLY A 228 -21.79 17.78 -22.07
C GLY A 228 -22.32 18.02 -20.65
N ALA A 229 -23.36 18.85 -20.47
CA ALA A 229 -24.02 19.04 -19.18
C ALA A 229 -24.64 17.73 -18.62
N ALA A 230 -25.10 16.82 -19.49
CA ALA A 230 -25.59 15.51 -19.08
C ALA A 230 -24.47 14.63 -18.50
N LEU A 231 -23.23 14.78 -18.99
CA LEU A 231 -22.05 14.08 -18.45
C LEU A 231 -21.71 14.56 -17.03
N VAL A 232 -21.94 15.85 -16.73
CA VAL A 232 -21.76 16.41 -15.38
C VAL A 232 -22.88 15.96 -14.45
N GLY A 233 -24.12 15.90 -14.95
CA GLY A 233 -25.28 15.39 -14.21
C GLY A 233 -25.21 13.90 -13.85
N ALA A 234 -24.33 13.13 -14.51
CA ALA A 234 -24.10 11.70 -14.25
C ALA A 234 -23.26 11.40 -13.00
N GLY A 235 -23.13 12.36 -12.07
CA GLY A 235 -22.50 12.12 -10.76
C GLY A 235 -20.97 12.10 -10.79
N ILE A 236 -20.30 12.85 -11.68
CA ILE A 236 -18.81 12.90 -11.74
C ILE A 236 -18.14 13.42 -10.45
N THR A 237 -18.92 13.98 -9.53
CA THR A 237 -18.48 14.41 -8.20
C THR A 237 -18.60 13.31 -7.14
N ASP A 238 -19.19 12.16 -7.46
CA ASP A 238 -19.25 11.01 -6.58
C ASP A 238 -17.88 10.35 -6.48
N ILE A 239 -17.44 10.10 -5.24
CA ILE A 239 -16.17 9.45 -4.96
C ILE A 239 -16.07 8.09 -5.66
N THR A 240 -17.16 7.34 -5.78
CA THR A 240 -17.25 5.99 -6.37
C THR A 240 -17.00 5.92 -7.86
N MET A 241 -16.89 7.08 -8.53
CA MET A 241 -16.55 7.20 -9.95
C MET A 241 -15.04 7.13 -10.21
N ILE A 242 -14.22 7.17 -9.15
CA ILE A 242 -12.76 7.11 -9.25
C ILE A 242 -12.30 5.66 -9.10
N PRO A 243 -11.56 5.10 -10.07
CA PRO A 243 -10.95 3.78 -9.91
C PRO A 243 -10.04 3.74 -8.67
N PRO A 244 -9.94 2.60 -7.96
CA PRO A 244 -9.10 2.49 -6.78
C PRO A 244 -7.64 2.79 -7.08
N VAL A 245 -6.96 3.37 -6.08
CA VAL A 245 -5.51 3.45 -6.03
C VAL A 245 -4.95 2.04 -5.79
N ASP A 246 -3.95 1.64 -6.57
CA ASP A 246 -3.17 0.43 -6.29
C ASP A 246 -2.27 0.69 -5.08
N ASP A 247 -2.85 0.56 -3.88
CA ASP A 247 -2.18 0.82 -2.61
C ASP A 247 -0.98 -0.11 -2.36
N ARG A 248 -0.77 -1.17 -3.13
CA ARG A 248 0.45 -1.99 -3.09
C ARG A 248 1.65 -1.38 -3.81
N SER A 249 1.41 -0.49 -4.77
CA SER A 249 2.47 0.15 -5.57
C SER A 249 2.54 1.66 -5.33
N VAL A 250 1.40 2.31 -5.15
CA VAL A 250 1.23 3.74 -4.89
C VAL A 250 0.91 3.93 -3.41
N ASN A 251 1.96 3.99 -2.60
CA ASN A 251 1.87 4.10 -1.15
C ASN A 251 3.05 4.92 -0.59
N PRO A 252 3.16 5.12 0.73
CA PRO A 252 4.19 5.96 1.30
C PRO A 252 5.62 5.40 1.26
N ALA A 253 5.84 4.17 0.80
CA ALA A 253 7.16 3.55 0.81
C ALA A 253 8.22 4.38 0.06
N GLY A 254 9.34 4.65 0.73
CA GLY A 254 10.41 5.52 0.25
C GLY A 254 10.19 7.02 0.48
N PHE A 255 9.19 7.41 1.27
CA PHE A 255 9.04 8.80 1.72
C PHE A 255 10.32 9.29 2.40
N LEU A 256 10.71 10.53 2.11
CA LEU A 256 11.88 11.19 2.72
C LEU A 256 11.41 12.25 3.71
N SER A 257 11.76 12.10 4.99
CA SER A 257 11.48 13.09 6.04
C SER A 257 12.29 14.39 5.88
N VAL A 258 13.37 14.34 5.10
CA VAL A 258 14.16 15.52 4.67
C VAL A 258 14.23 15.49 3.14
N PRO A 259 13.43 16.30 2.42
CA PRO A 259 13.50 16.37 0.96
C PRO A 259 14.82 17.02 0.52
N THR A 260 15.27 16.69 -0.69
CA THR A 260 16.55 17.20 -1.27
C THR A 260 16.33 18.18 -2.43
N ARG A 261 15.08 18.43 -2.78
CA ARG A 261 14.65 19.38 -3.82
C ARG A 261 13.51 20.22 -3.28
N ASP A 262 13.36 21.42 -3.83
CA ASP A 262 12.32 22.37 -3.44
C ASP A 262 10.91 21.94 -3.90
N MET A 263 9.94 22.84 -3.71
CA MET A 263 8.58 22.69 -4.20
C MET A 263 8.56 22.65 -5.73
N ALA A 264 7.78 21.73 -6.31
CA ALA A 264 7.52 21.68 -7.74
C ALA A 264 6.08 22.08 -8.04
N ASP A 265 5.78 22.44 -9.29
CA ASP A 265 4.45 22.81 -9.74
C ASP A 265 3.81 21.66 -10.52
N LEU A 266 2.58 21.28 -10.16
CA LEU A 266 1.74 20.36 -10.91
C LEU A 266 0.87 21.17 -11.87
N VAL A 267 1.30 21.26 -13.12
CA VAL A 267 0.73 22.17 -14.14
C VAL A 267 0.43 21.42 -15.44
N THR A 268 -0.48 21.95 -16.25
CA THR A 268 -0.85 21.33 -17.52
C THR A 268 0.20 21.63 -18.61
N ARG A 269 0.78 20.59 -19.20
CA ARG A 269 1.66 20.61 -20.39
C ARG A 269 1.13 19.58 -21.40
N ASP A 270 0.90 20.03 -22.64
CA ASP A 270 0.40 19.19 -23.73
C ASP A 270 -0.89 18.43 -23.36
N GLY A 271 -1.82 19.12 -22.70
CA GLY A 271 -3.14 18.58 -22.34
C GLY A 271 -3.17 17.64 -21.12
N ARG A 272 -2.04 17.45 -20.43
CA ARG A 272 -1.96 16.61 -19.21
C ARG A 272 -1.17 17.32 -18.13
N TRP A 273 -1.36 16.91 -16.88
CA TRP A 273 -0.51 17.39 -15.80
C TRP A 273 0.89 16.81 -15.90
N ALA A 274 1.85 17.70 -15.71
CA ALA A 274 3.26 17.42 -15.58
C ALA A 274 3.77 18.07 -14.30
N VAL A 275 4.76 17.44 -13.68
CA VAL A 275 5.45 18.01 -12.53
C VAL A 275 6.65 18.78 -13.06
N VAL A 276 6.68 20.08 -12.79
CA VAL A 276 7.72 21.01 -13.25
C VAL A 276 8.50 21.52 -12.05
N LEU A 277 9.81 21.38 -12.07
CA LEU A 277 10.71 21.91 -11.06
C LEU A 277 11.74 22.79 -11.76
N ASP A 278 11.88 24.04 -11.32
CA ASP A 278 12.81 25.02 -11.89
C ASP A 278 12.66 25.22 -13.41
N GLY A 279 11.43 25.05 -13.92
CA GLY A 279 11.11 25.17 -15.35
C GLY A 279 11.24 23.86 -16.14
N ASP A 280 11.91 22.85 -15.59
CA ASP A 280 12.11 21.55 -16.22
C ASP A 280 10.99 20.56 -15.88
N VAL A 281 10.52 19.83 -16.89
CA VAL A 281 9.53 18.77 -16.70
C VAL A 281 10.22 17.55 -16.08
N LEU A 282 9.96 17.29 -14.79
CA LEU A 282 10.47 16.11 -14.08
C LEU A 282 9.79 14.83 -14.56
N LEU A 283 8.46 14.87 -14.67
CA LEU A 283 7.67 13.76 -15.20
C LEU A 283 6.33 14.27 -15.73
N ARG A 284 5.71 13.45 -16.59
CA ARG A 284 4.36 13.65 -17.11
C ARG A 284 3.48 12.55 -16.57
N LEU A 285 2.32 12.92 -16.03
CA LEU A 285 1.39 11.95 -15.49
C LEU A 285 0.54 11.31 -16.61
N PRO A 286 0.19 10.02 -16.49
CA PRO A 286 -0.59 9.33 -17.50
C PRO A 286 -1.96 9.97 -17.71
N ALA A 287 -2.44 9.98 -18.96
CA ALA A 287 -3.73 10.57 -19.35
C ALA A 287 -4.93 10.02 -18.56
N SER A 288 -4.86 8.76 -18.12
CA SER A 288 -5.87 8.07 -17.32
C SER A 288 -5.87 8.47 -15.83
N GLY A 289 -4.90 9.28 -15.41
CA GLY A 289 -4.63 9.61 -14.01
C GLY A 289 -4.08 8.45 -13.18
N ALA A 290 -3.72 7.33 -13.81
CA ALA A 290 -3.15 6.15 -13.15
C ALA A 290 -1.67 6.38 -12.78
N VAL A 291 -1.44 7.11 -11.68
CA VAL A 291 -0.10 7.29 -11.09
C VAL A 291 0.50 5.92 -10.76
N THR A 292 1.82 5.79 -10.94
CA THR A 292 2.57 4.54 -10.73
C THR A 292 3.66 4.68 -9.68
N ASP A 293 4.19 3.56 -9.22
CA ASP A 293 5.38 3.46 -8.37
C ASP A 293 6.60 4.24 -8.92
N THR A 294 6.81 4.24 -10.24
CA THR A 294 7.90 5.01 -10.87
C THR A 294 7.65 6.53 -10.82
N ASP A 295 6.40 6.96 -11.03
CA ASP A 295 6.02 8.38 -10.92
C ASP A 295 6.24 8.86 -9.48
N VAL A 296 5.80 8.07 -8.51
CA VAL A 296 5.97 8.33 -7.07
C VAL A 296 7.45 8.35 -6.67
N ALA A 297 8.25 7.39 -7.14
CA ALA A 297 9.69 7.32 -6.86
C ALA A 297 10.43 8.59 -7.32
N SER A 298 10.03 9.15 -8.47
CA SER A 298 10.59 10.38 -9.02
C SER A 298 10.26 11.62 -8.19
N LEU A 299 9.20 11.57 -7.38
CA LEU A 299 8.74 12.65 -6.52
C LEU A 299 9.29 12.59 -5.10
N ARG A 300 9.91 11.48 -4.66
CA ARG A 300 10.39 11.31 -3.26
C ARG A 300 11.34 12.40 -2.80
N ARG A 301 12.13 12.97 -3.71
CA ARG A 301 13.11 14.01 -3.41
C ARG A 301 12.50 15.41 -3.32
N VAL A 302 11.30 15.62 -3.83
CA VAL A 302 10.62 16.92 -3.91
C VAL A 302 9.98 17.26 -2.56
N ARG A 303 10.04 18.53 -2.16
CA ARG A 303 9.42 19.01 -0.91
C ARG A 303 7.90 18.89 -0.95
N GLY A 304 7.28 19.14 -2.07
CA GLY A 304 5.84 19.01 -2.26
C GLY A 304 5.43 19.58 -3.61
N LEU A 305 4.14 19.52 -3.90
CA LEU A 305 3.59 20.03 -5.16
C LEU A 305 2.66 21.22 -4.92
N ARG A 306 2.74 22.24 -5.76
CA ARG A 306 1.67 23.26 -5.90
C ARG A 306 0.76 22.86 -7.05
N VAL A 307 -0.53 22.70 -6.78
CA VAL A 307 -1.49 22.22 -7.78
C VAL A 307 -2.14 23.41 -8.50
N ASP A 308 -2.01 23.46 -9.82
CA ASP A 308 -2.76 24.39 -10.66
C ASP A 308 -4.02 23.72 -11.24
N TRP A 309 -5.18 24.08 -10.68
CA TRP A 309 -6.48 23.60 -11.12
C TRP A 309 -6.97 24.22 -12.44
N ARG A 310 -6.44 25.37 -12.88
CA ARG A 310 -7.04 26.22 -13.94
C ARG A 310 -7.17 25.51 -15.29
N ARG A 311 -6.24 24.61 -15.61
CA ARG A 311 -6.22 23.87 -16.88
C ARG A 311 -6.38 22.36 -16.70
N GLY A 312 -6.63 21.91 -15.47
CA GLY A 312 -6.91 20.52 -15.09
C GLY A 312 -5.96 19.47 -15.69
N HIS A 313 -6.26 18.20 -15.43
CA HIS A 313 -5.68 17.11 -16.20
C HIS A 313 -6.48 16.93 -17.52
N THR A 314 -6.47 15.74 -18.12
CA THR A 314 -7.29 15.38 -19.30
C THR A 314 -8.80 15.56 -19.07
N GLY A 315 -9.25 15.42 -17.82
CA GLY A 315 -10.64 15.59 -17.38
C GLY A 315 -10.76 15.57 -15.86
N PRO A 316 -11.97 15.81 -15.30
CA PRO A 316 -12.19 15.91 -13.85
C PRO A 316 -11.85 14.63 -13.09
N LEU A 317 -12.31 13.46 -13.56
CA LEU A 317 -12.06 12.19 -12.85
C LEU A 317 -10.56 11.81 -12.88
N ALA A 318 -9.90 11.99 -14.03
CA ALA A 318 -8.47 11.70 -14.14
C ALA A 318 -7.63 12.66 -13.26
N ALA A 319 -8.02 13.94 -13.16
CA ALA A 319 -7.39 14.89 -12.25
C ALA A 319 -7.57 14.49 -10.77
N VAL A 320 -8.80 14.14 -10.36
CA VAL A 320 -9.08 13.65 -9.00
C VAL A 320 -8.28 12.39 -8.69
N ARG A 321 -8.21 11.44 -9.63
CA ARG A 321 -7.44 10.20 -9.49
C ARG A 321 -5.96 10.46 -9.27
N VAL A 322 -5.38 11.46 -9.95
CA VAL A 322 -4.00 11.89 -9.71
C VAL A 322 -3.83 12.38 -8.27
N ILE A 323 -4.67 13.34 -7.83
CA ILE A 323 -4.53 13.93 -6.50
C ILE A 323 -4.75 12.88 -5.40
N ALA A 324 -5.74 12.00 -5.54
CA ALA A 324 -5.98 10.90 -4.61
C ALA A 324 -4.78 9.94 -4.54
N SER A 325 -4.21 9.57 -5.70
CA SER A 325 -3.02 8.72 -5.78
C SER A 325 -1.78 9.36 -5.14
N LEU A 326 -1.54 10.65 -5.40
CA LEU A 326 -0.41 11.38 -4.83
C LEU A 326 -0.56 11.54 -3.31
N ALA A 327 -1.77 11.80 -2.82
CA ALA A 327 -2.06 11.83 -1.39
C ALA A 327 -1.84 10.45 -0.75
N ALA A 328 -2.33 9.35 -1.35
CA ALA A 328 -2.11 7.99 -0.89
C ALA A 328 -0.62 7.61 -0.86
N ALA A 329 0.15 8.09 -1.84
CA ALA A 329 1.60 7.95 -1.89
C ALA A 329 2.35 8.80 -0.85
N GLY A 330 1.67 9.65 -0.07
CA GLY A 330 2.28 10.54 0.90
C GLY A 330 3.07 11.70 0.26
N VAL A 331 2.66 12.16 -0.93
CA VAL A 331 3.22 13.36 -1.56
C VAL A 331 2.52 14.60 -0.99
N PRO A 332 3.22 15.50 -0.27
CA PRO A 332 2.61 16.71 0.27
C PRO A 332 2.22 17.68 -0.85
N MET A 333 1.06 18.33 -0.73
CA MET A 333 0.51 19.20 -1.77
C MET A 333 -0.13 20.46 -1.19
N VAL A 334 0.15 21.61 -1.80
CA VAL A 334 -0.60 22.85 -1.65
C VAL A 334 -1.59 22.92 -2.81
N THR A 335 -2.87 22.79 -2.50
CA THR A 335 -3.92 22.71 -3.53
C THR A 335 -4.73 23.99 -3.68
N GLY A 336 -4.73 24.86 -2.67
CA GLY A 336 -5.70 25.96 -2.58
C GLY A 336 -7.14 25.44 -2.49
N PRO A 337 -8.15 26.28 -2.76
CA PRO A 337 -9.55 25.86 -2.73
C PRO A 337 -9.83 24.74 -3.73
N ILE A 338 -10.41 23.63 -3.25
CA ILE A 338 -10.80 22.49 -4.11
C ILE A 338 -11.97 22.92 -5.01
N PRO A 339 -11.82 22.85 -6.34
CA PRO A 339 -12.91 23.15 -7.26
C PRO A 339 -14.10 22.19 -7.07
N VAL A 340 -15.32 22.67 -7.30
CA VAL A 340 -16.55 21.86 -7.15
C VAL A 340 -16.51 20.57 -7.98
N TRP A 341 -15.96 20.62 -9.19
CA TRP A 341 -15.84 19.45 -10.06
C TRP A 341 -14.89 18.37 -9.50
N ALA A 342 -14.02 18.72 -8.54
CA ALA A 342 -13.07 17.81 -7.89
C ALA A 342 -13.63 17.22 -6.58
N ALA A 343 -14.93 17.40 -6.28
CA ALA A 343 -15.57 16.91 -5.07
C ALA A 343 -15.48 15.38 -4.88
N ALA A 344 -15.23 14.62 -5.96
CA ALA A 344 -14.96 13.18 -5.91
C ALA A 344 -13.68 12.83 -5.12
N LEU A 345 -12.86 13.80 -4.71
CA LEU A 345 -11.82 13.60 -3.69
C LEU A 345 -12.37 13.13 -2.34
N GLY A 346 -13.64 13.45 -2.05
CA GLY A 346 -14.28 13.21 -0.76
C GLY A 346 -14.10 14.39 0.19
N PRO A 347 -15.06 14.59 1.12
CA PRO A 347 -15.13 15.78 1.95
C PRO A 347 -13.97 15.92 2.94
N GLU A 348 -13.50 14.81 3.53
CA GLU A 348 -12.42 14.84 4.52
C GLU A 348 -11.06 15.17 3.89
N LEU A 349 -10.69 14.42 2.83
CA LEU A 349 -9.44 14.66 2.10
C LEU A 349 -9.44 16.04 1.44
N GLY A 350 -10.55 16.43 0.81
CA GLY A 350 -10.68 17.75 0.19
C GLY A 350 -10.52 18.89 1.20
N ARG A 351 -11.13 18.78 2.39
CA ARG A 351 -11.00 19.79 3.46
C ARG A 351 -9.57 19.89 3.98
N LEU A 352 -8.90 18.76 4.21
CA LEU A 352 -7.51 18.74 4.64
C LEU A 352 -6.62 19.44 3.61
N LEU A 353 -6.69 19.01 2.33
CA LEU A 353 -5.84 19.54 1.26
C LEU A 353 -6.09 21.03 0.97
N ALA A 354 -7.32 21.51 1.13
CA ALA A 354 -7.66 22.93 0.97
C ALA A 354 -7.00 23.83 2.03
N GLY A 355 -6.67 23.27 3.20
CA GLY A 355 -6.08 23.99 4.32
C GLY A 355 -4.54 23.98 4.33
N VAL A 356 -3.89 23.18 3.48
CA VAL A 356 -2.41 23.08 3.45
C VAL A 356 -1.83 24.32 2.76
N THR A 357 -0.86 24.95 3.42
CA THR A 357 -0.15 26.13 2.91
C THR A 357 1.31 25.84 2.60
N ASP A 358 1.98 26.73 1.85
CA ASP A 358 3.43 26.66 1.65
C ASP A 358 4.22 26.69 2.97
N ALA A 359 3.70 27.41 3.98
CA ALA A 359 4.33 27.48 5.30
C ALA A 359 4.29 26.13 6.04
N ASP A 360 3.21 25.36 5.90
CA ASP A 360 3.12 24.01 6.47
C ASP A 360 4.18 23.08 5.87
N LEU A 361 4.49 23.23 4.57
CA LEU A 361 5.44 22.35 3.89
C LEU A 361 6.90 22.81 3.97
N ALA A 362 7.14 24.04 4.44
CA ALA A 362 8.47 24.59 4.65
C ALA A 362 9.21 23.90 5.81
N ASP A 363 8.48 23.53 6.87
CA ASP A 363 9.03 22.77 8.00
C ASP A 363 8.94 21.27 7.77
N ASP A 364 10.06 20.56 7.88
CA ASP A 364 10.11 19.12 7.57
C ASP A 364 9.21 18.25 8.47
N LEU A 365 9.09 18.58 9.76
CA LEU A 365 8.22 17.83 10.67
C LEU A 365 6.77 18.08 10.30
N ARG A 366 6.39 19.36 10.13
CA ARG A 366 5.01 19.71 9.75
C ARG A 366 4.61 19.13 8.39
N ARG A 367 5.52 19.13 7.42
CA ARG A 367 5.35 18.48 6.10
C ARG A 367 5.04 16.98 6.24
N GLU A 368 5.76 16.28 7.10
CA GLU A 368 5.55 14.86 7.35
C GLU A 368 4.22 14.60 8.06
N GLU A 369 3.85 15.41 9.06
CA GLU A 369 2.52 15.35 9.68
C GLU A 369 1.39 15.52 8.66
N VAL A 370 1.50 16.51 7.76
CA VAL A 370 0.53 16.73 6.67
C VAL A 370 0.48 15.53 5.73
N SER A 371 1.63 14.96 5.35
CA SER A 371 1.70 13.75 4.53
C SER A 371 0.95 12.59 5.18
N ILE A 372 1.17 12.35 6.48
CA ILE A 372 0.56 11.26 7.24
C ILE A 372 -0.96 11.45 7.32
N LEU A 373 -1.44 12.66 7.59
CA LEU A 373 -2.88 12.93 7.62
C LEU A 373 -3.52 12.71 6.25
N ALA A 374 -2.91 13.22 5.18
CA ALA A 374 -3.44 13.10 3.83
C ALA A 374 -3.46 11.63 3.35
N ARG A 375 -2.38 10.88 3.57
CA ARG A 375 -2.27 9.49 3.12
C ARG A 375 -3.22 8.55 3.88
N ARG A 376 -3.49 8.79 5.17
CA ARG A 376 -4.51 8.05 5.94
C ARG A 376 -5.88 8.19 5.29
N LEU A 377 -6.30 9.41 5.00
CA LEU A 377 -7.59 9.69 4.37
C LEU A 377 -7.66 9.11 2.96
N ALA A 378 -6.60 9.30 2.16
CA ALA A 378 -6.55 8.82 0.79
C ALA A 378 -6.54 7.29 0.69
N LEU A 379 -5.73 6.58 1.48
CA LEU A 379 -5.69 5.12 1.47
C LEU A 379 -7.01 4.51 1.95
N ARG A 380 -7.63 5.08 2.99
CA ARG A 380 -8.93 4.59 3.51
C ARG A 380 -10.08 4.83 2.54
N ALA A 381 -10.09 5.97 1.83
CA ALA A 381 -11.22 6.33 0.96
C ALA A 381 -11.05 5.86 -0.50
N HIS A 382 -9.81 5.86 -1.01
CA HIS A 382 -9.49 5.61 -2.43
C HIS A 382 -8.64 4.36 -2.66
N GLY A 383 -8.06 3.75 -1.62
CA GLY A 383 -7.38 2.45 -1.73
C GLY A 383 -8.34 1.32 -2.10
N VAL A 384 -7.80 0.15 -2.45
CA VAL A 384 -8.59 -0.96 -3.00
C VAL A 384 -9.70 -1.38 -2.05
N HIS A 385 -9.38 -1.59 -0.78
CA HIS A 385 -10.34 -2.08 0.20
C HIS A 385 -11.49 -1.08 0.45
N GLY A 386 -11.14 0.18 0.72
CA GLY A 386 -12.12 1.23 0.98
C GLY A 386 -13.01 1.54 -0.24
N ARG A 387 -12.43 1.54 -1.43
CA ARG A 387 -13.17 1.73 -2.68
C ARG A 387 -14.22 0.65 -2.87
N TYR A 388 -13.85 -0.62 -2.74
CA TYR A 388 -14.78 -1.71 -2.95
C TYR A 388 -15.88 -1.73 -1.88
N ALA A 389 -15.58 -1.41 -0.63
CA ALA A 389 -16.59 -1.23 0.41
C ALA A 389 -17.65 -0.17 0.03
N GLN A 390 -17.23 0.97 -0.52
CA GLN A 390 -18.14 2.01 -1.00
C GLN A 390 -18.95 1.58 -2.24
N LEU A 391 -18.46 0.61 -3.01
CA LEU A 391 -19.16 0.01 -4.15
C LEU A 391 -20.15 -1.10 -3.75
N GLY A 392 -20.37 -1.32 -2.46
CA GLY A 392 -21.31 -2.32 -1.95
C GLY A 392 -20.72 -3.72 -1.78
N ALA A 393 -19.39 -3.85 -1.83
CA ALA A 393 -18.71 -5.06 -1.37
C ALA A 393 -19.15 -5.44 0.05
N PRO A 394 -19.27 -6.74 0.38
CA PRO A 394 -19.34 -7.16 1.77
C PRO A 394 -18.17 -6.55 2.54
N ALA A 395 -18.46 -6.00 3.73
CA ALA A 395 -17.43 -5.44 4.59
C ALA A 395 -16.35 -6.51 4.82
N ALA A 396 -15.11 -6.24 4.39
CA ALA A 396 -14.04 -7.19 4.70
C ALA A 396 -13.85 -7.23 6.22
N GLN A 397 -13.38 -8.37 6.70
CA GLN A 397 -13.08 -8.52 8.11
C GLN A 397 -12.01 -7.50 8.50
N THR A 398 -12.37 -6.58 9.40
CA THR A 398 -11.41 -5.66 10.01
C THR A 398 -10.42 -6.49 10.82
N PRO A 399 -9.10 -6.31 10.64
CA PRO A 399 -8.12 -7.03 11.44
C PRO A 399 -8.35 -6.82 12.93
N SER A 400 -8.57 -7.90 13.68
CA SER A 400 -8.56 -7.87 15.14
C SER A 400 -7.13 -7.96 15.66
N THR A 401 -6.78 -7.10 16.60
CA THR A 401 -5.42 -7.04 17.15
C THR A 401 -5.42 -7.26 18.66
N SER A 402 -4.61 -8.20 19.14
CA SER A 402 -4.34 -8.37 20.57
C SER A 402 -3.09 -7.59 20.95
N ILE A 403 -3.26 -6.62 21.85
CA ILE A 403 -2.17 -5.85 22.43
C ILE A 403 -1.56 -6.67 23.56
N LEU A 404 -0.32 -7.10 23.38
CA LEU A 404 0.47 -7.83 24.37
C LEU A 404 1.21 -6.82 25.23
N LEU A 405 0.76 -6.66 26.47
CA LEU A 405 1.37 -5.80 27.47
C LEU A 405 1.93 -6.66 28.60
N ALA A 406 3.20 -6.46 28.95
CA ALA A 406 3.82 -7.12 30.07
C ALA A 406 4.57 -6.09 30.91
N THR A 407 4.29 -6.07 32.21
CA THR A 407 4.91 -5.10 33.12
C THR A 407 5.39 -5.79 34.39
N ARG A 408 6.47 -5.27 34.98
CA ARG A 408 6.95 -5.62 36.33
C ARG A 408 6.76 -4.46 37.33
N ARG A 409 6.04 -3.42 36.91
CA ARG A 409 5.90 -2.12 37.55
C ARG A 409 4.41 -1.90 37.84
N PRO A 410 3.90 -2.25 39.03
CA PRO A 410 2.48 -2.09 39.38
C PRO A 410 1.96 -0.67 39.07
N GLU A 411 2.77 0.35 39.34
CA GLU A 411 2.46 1.76 39.11
C GLU A 411 2.29 2.15 37.63
N MET A 412 2.81 1.35 36.69
CA MET A 412 2.72 1.62 35.26
C MET A 412 1.48 1.00 34.60
N VAL A 413 0.73 0.14 35.29
CA VAL A 413 -0.45 -0.55 34.72
C VAL A 413 -1.48 0.45 34.21
N GLY A 414 -1.83 1.46 35.00
CA GLY A 414 -2.80 2.49 34.60
C GLY A 414 -2.34 3.28 33.38
N PHE A 415 -1.06 3.66 33.34
CA PHE A 415 -0.49 4.37 32.19
C PHE A 415 -0.52 3.52 30.91
N ALA A 416 -0.08 2.26 30.99
CA ALA A 416 -0.03 1.35 29.85
C ALA A 416 -1.44 1.06 29.28
N LEU A 417 -2.41 0.79 30.16
CA LEU A 417 -3.81 0.60 29.77
C LEU A 417 -4.40 1.86 29.13
N ALA A 418 -4.05 3.05 29.63
CA ALA A 418 -4.46 4.30 29.00
C ALA A 418 -3.87 4.46 27.59
N GLN A 419 -2.63 4.04 27.33
CA GLN A 419 -2.08 4.07 25.96
C GLN A 419 -2.81 3.11 25.01
N ALA A 420 -3.16 1.91 25.49
CA ALA A 420 -3.93 0.94 24.72
C ALA A 420 -5.36 1.45 24.42
N ALA A 421 -6.02 2.08 25.39
CA ALA A 421 -7.38 2.61 25.24
C ALA A 421 -7.48 3.77 24.22
N ARG A 422 -6.37 4.44 23.92
CA ARG A 422 -6.34 5.56 22.94
C ARG A 422 -6.43 5.11 21.49
N GLN A 423 -6.23 3.83 21.20
CA GLN A 423 -6.18 3.34 19.83
C GLN A 423 -7.57 3.42 19.17
N ARG A 424 -7.70 4.24 18.11
CA ARG A 424 -8.98 4.52 17.45
C ARG A 424 -9.10 3.88 16.07
N GLY A 425 -10.33 3.57 15.66
CA GLY A 425 -10.63 3.02 14.34
C GLY A 425 -10.11 1.61 14.10
N VAL A 426 -9.89 0.84 15.17
CA VAL A 426 -9.31 -0.51 15.16
C VAL A 426 -10.04 -1.41 16.16
N ALA A 427 -10.11 -2.71 15.86
CA ALA A 427 -10.68 -3.71 16.75
C ALA A 427 -9.58 -4.30 17.63
N THR A 428 -9.63 -4.03 18.94
CA THR A 428 -8.56 -4.41 19.87
C THR A 428 -9.06 -5.17 21.10
N GLU A 429 -8.22 -6.09 21.57
CA GLU A 429 -8.23 -6.57 22.95
C GLU A 429 -6.86 -6.32 23.59
N VAL A 430 -6.82 -6.28 24.92
CA VAL A 430 -5.57 -6.18 25.67
C VAL A 430 -5.34 -7.48 26.45
N VAL A 431 -4.13 -8.04 26.32
CA VAL A 431 -3.65 -9.15 27.13
C VAL A 431 -2.53 -8.62 28.02
N LEU A 432 -2.85 -8.38 29.29
CA LEU A 432 -1.97 -7.80 30.30
C LEU A 432 -1.36 -8.89 31.18
N ALA A 433 -0.03 -9.01 31.14
CA ALA A 433 0.75 -9.86 32.01
C ALA A 433 1.33 -9.06 33.20
N LEU A 434 0.94 -9.42 34.41
CA LEU A 434 1.46 -8.85 35.65
C LEU A 434 2.66 -9.67 36.12
N HIS A 435 3.88 -9.20 35.83
CA HIS A 435 5.10 -9.96 36.05
C HIS A 435 5.66 -9.73 37.46
N GLY A 436 5.37 -10.69 38.34
CA GLY A 436 5.88 -10.73 39.71
C GLY A 436 5.04 -10.00 40.75
N PHE A 437 3.81 -9.60 40.41
CA PHE A 437 2.88 -8.94 41.33
C PHE A 437 1.43 -9.35 41.05
N SER A 438 0.52 -9.09 42.00
CA SER A 438 -0.89 -9.50 41.93
C SER A 438 -1.78 -8.44 41.26
N ARG A 439 -2.93 -8.89 40.74
CA ARG A 439 -4.02 -8.01 40.29
C ARG A 439 -4.61 -7.20 41.44
N ASP A 440 -4.52 -7.71 42.67
CA ASP A 440 -5.11 -7.10 43.86
C ASP A 440 -4.26 -5.97 44.46
N GLU A 441 -3.08 -5.70 43.90
CA GLU A 441 -2.24 -4.57 44.32
C GLU A 441 -3.01 -3.24 44.17
N PRO A 442 -2.93 -2.33 45.16
CA PRO A 442 -3.53 -1.01 45.06
C PRO A 442 -3.07 -0.26 43.79
N GLY A 443 -3.98 0.44 43.12
CA GLY A 443 -3.74 1.10 41.83
C GLY A 443 -3.80 0.16 40.61
N VAL A 444 -3.37 -1.11 40.73
CA VAL A 444 -3.53 -2.12 39.66
C VAL A 444 -4.99 -2.52 39.52
N ALA A 445 -5.64 -2.86 40.64
CA ALA A 445 -7.05 -3.22 40.67
C ALA A 445 -7.94 -2.08 40.12
N GLU A 446 -7.63 -0.83 40.49
CA GLU A 446 -8.34 0.37 40.03
C GLU A 446 -8.16 0.58 38.52
N ALA A 447 -6.92 0.49 38.01
CA ALA A 447 -6.63 0.63 36.59
C ALA A 447 -7.33 -0.44 35.73
N VAL A 448 -7.33 -1.69 36.20
CA VAL A 448 -8.01 -2.80 35.53
C VAL A 448 -9.53 -2.62 35.54
N ALA A 449 -10.09 -2.13 36.65
CA ALA A 449 -11.53 -1.86 36.75
C ALA A 449 -11.98 -0.68 35.89
N ALA A 450 -11.10 0.31 35.69
CA ALA A 450 -11.39 1.51 34.89
C ALA A 450 -11.21 1.30 33.37
N PHE A 451 -10.58 0.20 32.93
CA PHE A 451 -10.35 -0.03 31.51
C PHE A 451 -11.62 -0.45 30.77
N GLU A 452 -11.96 0.28 29.72
CA GLU A 452 -13.08 -0.02 28.85
C GLU A 452 -12.63 -0.84 27.64
N GLY A 453 -13.19 -2.04 27.49
CA GLY A 453 -12.95 -2.92 26.35
C GLY A 453 -12.51 -4.33 26.75
N PRO A 454 -12.26 -5.22 25.77
CA PRO A 454 -11.82 -6.58 26.05
C PRO A 454 -10.43 -6.57 26.69
N LEU A 455 -10.37 -6.98 27.97
CA LEU A 455 -9.13 -7.04 28.75
C LEU A 455 -9.01 -8.41 29.42
N GLN A 456 -7.89 -9.06 29.19
CA GLN A 456 -7.49 -10.25 29.90
C GLN A 456 -6.24 -9.97 30.74
N VAL A 457 -6.30 -10.28 32.02
CA VAL A 457 -5.21 -10.05 32.98
C VAL A 457 -4.76 -11.39 33.54
N PHE A 458 -3.45 -11.64 33.56
CA PHE A 458 -2.90 -12.84 34.20
C PHE A 458 -1.58 -12.55 34.92
N PRO A 459 -1.30 -13.23 36.05
CA PRO A 459 -0.02 -13.13 36.73
C PRO A 459 1.05 -13.98 36.03
N ALA A 460 2.27 -13.49 36.02
CA ALA A 460 3.48 -14.23 35.68
C ALA A 460 4.42 -14.26 36.88
N GLU A 461 5.07 -15.39 37.13
CA GLU A 461 5.98 -15.56 38.27
C GLU A 461 7.19 -14.60 38.18
N PRO A 462 7.71 -14.07 39.30
CA PRO A 462 8.84 -13.11 39.28
C PRO A 462 10.10 -13.62 38.58
N GLY A 463 10.34 -14.93 38.58
CA GLY A 463 11.50 -15.57 37.96
C GLY A 463 11.35 -15.87 36.47
N MET A 464 10.16 -15.64 35.90
CA MET A 464 9.86 -16.00 34.52
C MET A 464 10.68 -15.18 33.53
N ILE A 465 11.13 -15.82 32.46
CA ILE A 465 11.89 -15.12 31.44
C ILE A 465 10.93 -14.27 30.59
N PHE A 466 11.33 -13.04 30.26
CA PHE A 466 10.47 -12.07 29.59
C PHE A 466 9.85 -12.60 28.28
N GLY A 467 10.62 -13.32 27.46
CA GLY A 467 10.09 -13.98 26.26
C GLY A 467 8.97 -14.97 26.55
N ASP A 468 9.05 -15.74 27.64
CA ASP A 468 7.99 -16.67 28.05
C ASP A 468 6.72 -15.94 28.52
N VAL A 469 6.88 -14.78 29.18
CA VAL A 469 5.75 -13.93 29.57
C VAL A 469 5.00 -13.46 28.33
N LEU A 470 5.72 -12.95 27.33
CA LEU A 470 5.13 -12.51 26.06
C LEU A 470 4.48 -13.66 25.29
N ASN A 471 5.11 -14.85 25.26
CA ASN A 471 4.51 -16.04 24.64
C ASN A 471 3.24 -16.49 25.36
N ARG A 472 3.19 -16.41 26.70
CA ARG A 472 1.97 -16.71 27.46
C ARG A 472 0.86 -15.70 27.19
N ALA A 473 1.19 -14.43 26.96
CA ALA A 473 0.23 -13.44 26.52
C ALA A 473 -0.27 -13.76 25.10
N ALA A 474 0.65 -14.04 24.15
CA ALA A 474 0.31 -14.43 22.79
C ALA A 474 -0.55 -15.70 22.71
N ALA A 475 -0.33 -16.68 23.60
CA ALA A 475 -1.12 -17.91 23.64
C ALA A 475 -2.58 -17.68 24.11
N ARG A 476 -2.88 -16.54 24.73
CA ARG A 476 -4.23 -16.20 25.17
C ARG A 476 -4.92 -15.17 24.26
N ALA A 477 -4.17 -14.56 23.36
CA ALA A 477 -4.67 -13.64 22.36
C ALA A 477 -5.58 -14.34 21.34
N ALA A 478 -6.71 -13.70 21.01
CA ALA A 478 -7.68 -14.13 20.02
C ALA A 478 -7.58 -13.35 18.69
N GLY A 479 -6.78 -12.28 18.65
CA GLY A 479 -6.59 -11.42 17.49
C GLY A 479 -5.87 -12.11 16.32
N THR A 480 -6.20 -11.71 15.10
CA THR A 480 -5.47 -12.14 13.89
C THR A 480 -4.08 -11.52 13.82
N HIS A 481 -3.87 -10.41 14.54
CA HIS A 481 -2.60 -9.72 14.70
C HIS A 481 -2.22 -9.62 16.17
N LEU A 482 -0.91 -9.62 16.43
CA LEU A 482 -0.32 -9.40 17.74
C LEU A 482 0.49 -8.11 17.71
N LEU A 483 0.18 -7.18 18.59
CA LEU A 483 0.97 -5.96 18.81
C LEU A 483 1.65 -6.03 20.16
N LYS A 484 2.98 -6.00 20.21
CA LYS A 484 3.71 -5.76 21.46
C LYS A 484 3.75 -4.25 21.73
N MET A 485 3.26 -3.85 22.90
CA MET A 485 3.47 -2.50 23.45
C MET A 485 4.33 -2.60 24.72
N ASP A 486 5.18 -1.61 24.94
CA ASP A 486 5.93 -1.45 26.19
C ASP A 486 5.08 -0.63 27.18
N ASP A 487 5.22 -0.92 28.48
CA ASP A 487 4.37 -0.36 29.53
C ASP A 487 4.70 1.09 29.90
N ASP A 488 5.78 1.67 29.37
CA ASP A 488 6.26 3.02 29.72
C ASP A 488 6.41 4.00 28.56
N ASP A 489 6.09 3.58 27.34
CA ASP A 489 6.13 4.44 26.16
C ASP A 489 4.80 5.14 25.87
N TRP A 490 4.84 6.23 25.10
CA TRP A 490 3.62 6.88 24.62
C TRP A 490 3.27 6.44 23.21
N TYR A 491 1.99 6.21 22.99
CA TYR A 491 1.43 5.80 21.71
C TYR A 491 0.31 6.76 21.32
N GLY A 492 0.41 7.33 20.13
CA GLY A 492 -0.62 8.20 19.54
C GLY A 492 -1.91 7.43 19.27
N PRO A 493 -3.05 8.13 19.11
CA PRO A 493 -4.36 7.49 18.95
C PRO A 493 -4.51 6.67 17.65
N ASP A 494 -3.78 7.03 16.59
CA ASP A 494 -3.79 6.31 15.31
C ASP A 494 -2.63 5.32 15.17
N PHE A 495 -1.81 5.10 16.21
CA PHE A 495 -0.57 4.32 16.12
C PHE A 495 -0.80 2.92 15.54
N LEU A 496 -1.75 2.16 16.10
CA LEU A 496 -2.08 0.83 15.58
C LEU A 496 -2.71 0.89 14.18
N ALA A 497 -3.56 1.89 13.92
CA ALA A 497 -4.19 2.04 12.61
C ALA A 497 -3.14 2.29 11.50
N ASP A 498 -2.09 3.05 11.80
CA ASP A 498 -0.97 3.29 10.89
C ASP A 498 -0.15 2.02 10.64
N LEU A 499 0.12 1.22 11.68
CA LEU A 499 0.82 -0.05 11.52
C LEU A 499 0.01 -1.05 10.68
N LEU A 500 -1.31 -1.09 10.85
CA LEU A 500 -2.21 -1.92 10.03
C LEU A 500 -2.26 -1.43 8.58
N LEU A 501 -2.28 -0.11 8.33
CA LEU A 501 -2.13 0.45 6.99
C LEU A 501 -0.79 0.05 6.38
N ALA A 502 0.31 0.19 7.14
CA ALA A 502 1.65 -0.22 6.73
C ALA A 502 1.74 -1.70 6.39
N HIS A 503 1.11 -2.56 7.19
CA HIS A 503 1.00 -3.97 6.90
C HIS A 503 0.26 -4.20 5.58
N ALA A 504 -0.88 -3.52 5.37
CA ALA A 504 -1.69 -3.67 4.18
C ALA A 504 -0.94 -3.27 2.90
N TYR A 505 -0.29 -2.10 2.85
CA TYR A 505 0.39 -1.66 1.62
C TYR A 505 1.75 -2.31 1.40
N SER A 506 2.53 -2.58 2.47
CA SER A 506 3.86 -3.20 2.35
C SER A 506 3.80 -4.71 2.18
N GLY A 507 2.70 -5.32 2.63
CA GLY A 507 2.52 -6.77 2.73
C GLY A 507 3.54 -7.45 3.64
N ALA A 508 4.24 -6.73 4.52
CA ALA A 508 5.29 -7.30 5.37
C ALA A 508 4.69 -8.11 6.52
N GLU A 509 5.30 -9.26 6.83
CA GLU A 509 4.87 -10.14 7.92
C GLU A 509 4.95 -9.46 9.28
N VAL A 510 5.92 -8.54 9.43
CA VAL A 510 6.11 -7.71 10.62
C VAL A 510 6.19 -6.24 10.21
N THR A 511 5.49 -5.39 10.96
CA THR A 511 5.58 -3.94 10.84
C THR A 511 5.87 -3.32 12.21
N GLY A 512 6.47 -2.13 12.18
CA GLY A 512 6.74 -1.34 13.37
C GLY A 512 7.39 -0.02 13.01
N THR A 513 7.91 0.69 13.99
CA THR A 513 8.48 2.02 13.79
C THR A 513 9.90 2.09 14.37
N SER A 514 10.65 3.13 14.01
CA SER A 514 11.85 3.53 14.76
C SER A 514 11.46 4.51 15.87
N PRO A 515 12.26 4.61 16.95
CA PRO A 515 12.04 5.61 18.00
C PRO A 515 12.48 7.00 17.47
N GLU A 516 11.67 7.61 16.62
CA GLU A 516 11.96 8.93 16.06
C GLU A 516 11.86 10.02 17.13
N PHE A 517 10.91 9.89 18.05
CA PHE A 517 10.82 10.74 19.23
C PHE A 517 11.26 9.97 20.46
N VAL A 518 12.18 10.55 21.23
CA VAL A 518 12.69 10.00 22.48
C VAL A 518 12.58 11.05 23.57
N TYR A 519 11.91 10.72 24.66
CA TYR A 519 11.86 11.56 25.86
C TYR A 519 12.83 11.05 26.92
N LEU A 520 13.89 11.83 27.16
CA LEU A 520 14.95 11.60 28.13
C LEU A 520 14.53 12.14 29.50
N SER A 521 13.70 11.37 30.20
CA SER A 521 13.10 11.75 31.50
C SER A 521 14.11 12.19 32.56
N SER A 522 15.34 11.63 32.57
CA SER A 522 16.37 11.99 33.55
C SER A 522 16.91 13.42 33.40
N ILE A 523 16.75 14.04 32.23
CA ILE A 523 17.23 15.39 31.95
C ILE A 523 16.13 16.31 31.39
N ASP A 524 14.88 15.84 31.39
CA ASP A 524 13.70 16.57 30.88
C ASP A 524 13.90 17.13 29.46
N VAL A 525 14.26 16.26 28.51
CA VAL A 525 14.49 16.62 27.11
C VAL A 525 13.77 15.67 26.17
N THR A 526 13.03 16.21 25.19
CA THR A 526 12.57 15.44 24.03
C THR A 526 13.53 15.65 22.86
N VAL A 527 13.91 14.55 22.22
CA VAL A 527 14.76 14.52 21.03
C VAL A 527 13.94 13.98 19.86
N HIS A 528 14.05 14.62 18.70
CA HIS A 528 13.59 14.09 17.42
C HIS A 528 14.81 13.65 16.61
N HIS A 529 14.95 12.35 16.35
CA HIS A 529 16.03 11.74 15.58
C HIS A 529 15.77 11.81 14.08
N GLU A 530 16.83 11.99 13.32
CA GLU A 530 16.78 11.70 11.88
C GLU A 530 16.84 10.20 11.68
N GLN A 531 15.75 9.61 11.19
CA GLN A 531 15.65 8.19 10.86
C GLN A 531 15.16 8.02 9.43
N VAL A 532 15.60 6.92 8.81
CA VAL A 532 15.00 6.48 7.55
C VAL A 532 13.79 5.61 7.87
N THR A 533 12.63 6.08 7.41
CA THR A 533 11.30 5.48 7.61
C THR A 533 10.70 5.04 6.28
N GLU A 534 9.50 4.48 6.34
CA GLU A 534 8.72 4.02 5.18
C GLU A 534 9.50 3.06 4.26
N GLN A 535 10.22 2.09 4.82
CA GLN A 535 11.03 1.17 4.04
C GLN A 535 11.08 -0.24 4.63
N VAL A 536 11.44 -1.21 3.79
CA VAL A 536 11.88 -2.52 4.25
C VAL A 536 13.11 -2.34 5.13
N SER A 537 13.10 -3.00 6.29
CA SER A 537 14.16 -2.88 7.28
C SER A 537 14.52 -4.24 7.85
N ASN A 538 15.63 -4.27 8.59
CA ASN A 538 16.02 -5.39 9.44
C ASN A 538 15.79 -5.09 10.93
N PHE A 539 15.28 -3.91 11.25
CA PHE A 539 15.13 -3.48 12.63
C PHE A 539 13.95 -2.51 12.81
N ILE A 540 13.16 -2.73 13.86
CA ILE A 540 12.14 -1.85 14.40
C ILE A 540 12.24 -1.83 15.94
N ALA A 541 11.67 -0.79 16.55
CA ALA A 541 11.62 -0.66 18.01
C ALA A 541 10.79 -1.78 18.63
N GLY A 542 11.27 -2.32 19.75
CA GLY A 542 10.70 -3.48 20.42
C GLY A 542 9.25 -3.29 20.86
N GLY A 543 8.91 -2.12 21.41
CA GLY A 543 7.55 -1.74 21.80
C GLY A 543 6.62 -1.42 20.64
N THR A 544 6.99 -1.74 19.40
CA THR A 544 6.21 -1.37 18.20
C THR A 544 5.96 -2.55 17.25
N ILE A 545 6.31 -3.77 17.67
CA ILE A 545 6.23 -4.96 16.83
C ILE A 545 4.77 -5.35 16.64
N LEU A 546 4.24 -5.12 15.45
CA LEU A 546 2.98 -5.70 14.95
C LEU A 546 3.32 -6.87 14.01
N THR A 547 2.74 -8.04 14.28
CA THR A 547 2.92 -9.24 13.44
C THR A 547 1.59 -9.94 13.23
N THR A 548 1.42 -10.63 12.10
CA THR A 548 0.30 -11.57 11.95
C THR A 548 0.50 -12.75 12.90
N ARG A 549 -0.61 -13.37 13.36
CA ARG A 549 -0.61 -14.60 14.16
C ARG A 549 0.18 -15.71 13.45
N ALA A 550 -0.07 -15.88 12.15
CA ALA A 550 0.58 -16.89 11.32
C ALA A 550 2.11 -16.69 11.25
N ALA A 551 2.59 -15.47 11.06
CA ALA A 551 4.03 -15.19 11.02
C ALA A 551 4.70 -15.42 12.39
N PHE A 552 4.02 -15.06 13.48
CA PHE A 552 4.53 -15.32 14.84
C PHE A 552 4.68 -16.82 15.10
N ASP A 553 3.66 -17.62 14.75
CA ASP A 553 3.68 -19.06 14.95
C ASP A 553 4.71 -19.76 14.07
N ALA A 554 4.86 -19.31 12.82
CA ALA A 554 5.83 -19.85 11.87
C ALA A 554 7.27 -19.76 12.37
N VAL A 555 7.60 -18.75 13.18
CA VAL A 555 8.94 -18.56 13.76
C VAL A 555 9.08 -19.05 15.20
N GLY A 556 8.02 -19.63 15.77
CA GLY A 556 8.01 -20.15 17.14
C GLY A 556 7.91 -19.08 18.24
N GLY A 557 7.45 -17.87 17.90
CA GLY A 557 7.26 -16.78 18.85
C GLY A 557 8.55 -16.17 19.41
N PHE A 558 8.46 -15.58 20.60
CA PHE A 558 9.61 -14.98 21.26
C PHE A 558 10.52 -16.04 21.88
N ARG A 559 11.82 -15.96 21.66
CA ARG A 559 12.76 -16.88 22.33
C ARG A 559 12.76 -16.63 23.85
N PRO A 560 12.91 -17.66 24.70
CA PRO A 560 12.99 -17.53 26.16
C PRO A 560 14.34 -16.93 26.59
N LEU A 561 14.56 -15.66 26.28
CA LEU A 561 15.80 -14.93 26.54
C LEU A 561 15.55 -13.80 27.54
N ARG A 562 16.56 -13.51 28.37
CA ARG A 562 16.51 -12.40 29.34
C ARG A 562 16.70 -11.03 28.71
N ARG A 563 17.32 -10.96 27.52
CA ARG A 563 17.64 -9.73 26.78
C ARG A 563 17.56 -9.99 25.28
N SER A 564 17.39 -8.92 24.51
CA SER A 564 17.34 -8.95 23.05
C SER A 564 16.23 -9.85 22.48
N VAL A 565 15.16 -10.06 23.25
CA VAL A 565 14.00 -10.87 22.86
C VAL A 565 13.41 -10.37 21.54
N ASP A 566 13.19 -9.06 21.46
CA ASP A 566 12.61 -8.38 20.29
C ASP A 566 13.51 -8.50 19.05
N THR A 567 14.82 -8.28 19.20
CA THR A 567 15.80 -8.43 18.11
C THR A 567 15.89 -9.86 17.61
N GLN A 568 15.79 -10.84 18.51
CA GLN A 568 15.86 -12.25 18.15
C GLN A 568 14.59 -12.73 17.43
N PHE A 569 13.42 -12.20 17.79
CA PHE A 569 12.19 -12.42 17.03
C PHE A 569 12.31 -11.85 15.61
N GLN A 570 12.76 -10.60 15.48
CA GLN A 570 12.99 -9.97 14.17
C GLN A 570 13.97 -10.77 13.31
N HIS A 571 15.09 -11.22 13.89
CA HIS A 571 16.05 -12.08 13.20
C HIS A 571 15.43 -13.42 12.75
N ALA A 572 14.59 -14.04 13.58
CA ALA A 572 13.91 -15.29 13.25
C ALA A 572 12.94 -15.13 12.06
N VAL A 573 12.19 -14.02 12.02
CA VAL A 573 11.32 -13.67 10.88
C VAL A 573 12.12 -13.55 9.59
N GLN A 574 13.24 -12.82 9.62
CA GLN A 574 14.09 -12.67 8.44
C GLN A 574 14.72 -14.00 8.02
N ALA A 575 15.17 -14.83 8.97
CA ALA A 575 15.73 -16.15 8.70
C ALA A 575 14.69 -17.10 8.08
N ALA A 576 13.41 -16.93 8.39
CA ALA A 576 12.30 -17.64 7.77
C ALA A 576 11.89 -17.08 6.40
N GLY A 577 12.59 -16.06 5.89
CA GLY A 577 12.27 -15.38 4.62
C GLY A 577 11.17 -14.32 4.72
N GLY A 578 10.73 -13.99 5.93
CA GLY A 578 9.77 -12.91 6.18
C GLY A 578 10.41 -11.53 6.08
N GLN A 579 9.58 -10.53 5.82
CA GLN A 579 9.97 -9.13 5.70
C GLN A 579 9.51 -8.33 6.91
N ILE A 580 10.36 -7.40 7.31
CA ILE A 580 10.05 -6.37 8.29
C ILE A 580 9.93 -5.04 7.56
N TYR A 581 8.85 -4.31 7.81
CA TYR A 581 8.65 -2.97 7.28
C TYR A 581 8.65 -1.95 8.43
N ARG A 582 9.46 -0.90 8.27
CA ARG A 582 9.52 0.22 9.21
C ARG A 582 8.68 1.37 8.67
N ALA A 583 7.56 1.65 9.32
CA ALA A 583 6.72 2.81 9.07
C ALA A 583 7.28 4.08 9.75
N HIS A 584 6.64 5.23 9.53
CA HIS A 584 6.88 6.43 10.34
C HIS A 584 6.70 6.19 11.85
N GLY A 585 7.45 6.92 12.67
CA GLY A 585 7.49 6.85 14.12
C GLY A 585 6.84 8.05 14.83
N LEU A 586 6.20 8.97 14.11
CA LEU A 586 5.55 10.14 14.72
C LEU A 586 4.37 9.78 15.66
N GLY A 587 3.82 8.57 15.56
CA GLY A 587 2.81 8.05 16.48
C GLY A 587 3.37 7.38 17.74
N TYR A 588 4.68 7.46 18.00
CA TYR A 588 5.35 6.76 19.09
C TYR A 588 6.44 7.63 19.73
N ILE A 589 6.45 7.71 21.05
CA ILE A 589 7.53 8.36 21.81
C ILE A 589 8.12 7.35 22.79
N LEU A 590 9.38 7.02 22.57
CA LEU A 590 10.16 6.18 23.49
C LEU A 590 10.46 6.95 24.77
N ARG A 591 10.05 6.42 25.92
CA ARG A 591 10.49 6.91 27.22
C ARG A 591 11.86 6.34 27.54
N ARG A 592 12.76 7.20 27.98
CA ARG A 592 14.09 6.78 28.43
C ARG A 592 14.46 7.42 29.76
N GLY A 593 14.69 6.56 30.75
CA GLY A 593 15.20 6.92 32.07
C GLY A 593 16.62 6.41 32.30
N PRO A 594 17.08 6.30 33.56
CA PRO A 594 18.37 5.71 33.90
C PRO A 594 18.53 4.32 33.29
N ALA A 595 19.68 4.03 32.66
CA ALA A 595 19.89 2.80 31.91
C ALA A 595 19.70 1.48 32.73
N ALA A 596 19.77 1.55 34.06
CA ALA A 596 19.52 0.42 34.95
C ALA A 596 18.05 -0.04 34.97
N GLU A 597 17.12 0.86 34.70
CA GLU A 597 15.67 0.62 34.72
C GLU A 597 15.16 0.04 33.40
N HIS A 598 16.01 0.01 32.37
CA HIS A 598 15.64 -0.36 31.01
C HIS A 598 16.31 -1.67 30.56
N THR A 599 15.60 -2.45 29.75
CA THR A 599 16.14 -3.67 29.13
C THR A 599 17.23 -3.37 28.10
N TRP A 600 17.10 -2.23 27.39
CA TRP A 600 18.16 -1.66 26.57
C TRP A 600 19.07 -0.78 27.42
N ARG A 601 20.40 -0.90 27.30
CA ARG A 601 21.38 -0.24 28.21
C ARG A 601 22.28 0.78 27.52
N GLU A 602 21.80 1.46 26.49
CA GLU A 602 22.58 2.54 25.90
C GLU A 602 22.64 3.78 26.79
N PRO A 603 23.82 4.44 26.91
CA PRO A 603 23.96 5.71 27.63
C PRO A 603 23.07 6.81 27.04
N ILE A 604 22.61 7.72 27.89
CA ILE A 604 21.80 8.89 27.49
C ILE A 604 22.48 9.68 26.36
N GLY A 605 23.81 9.82 26.43
CA GLY A 605 24.61 10.50 25.41
C GLY A 605 24.48 9.89 24.01
N THR A 606 24.06 8.64 23.84
CA THR A 606 23.80 8.07 22.52
C THR A 606 22.55 8.66 21.87
N PHE A 607 21.51 8.92 22.65
CA PHE A 607 20.26 9.51 22.17
C PHE A 607 20.40 10.99 21.83
N LEU A 608 21.43 11.66 22.35
CA LEU A 608 21.73 13.04 21.97
C LEU A 608 22.51 13.12 20.64
N ARG A 609 23.08 12.00 20.17
CA ARG A 609 23.75 11.91 18.85
C ARG A 609 22.69 11.71 17.75
N ARG A 610 22.92 12.24 16.55
CA ARG A 610 21.99 12.18 15.39
C ARG A 610 20.62 12.84 15.64
N ASN A 611 20.59 13.90 16.45
CA ASN A 611 19.37 14.68 16.63
C ASN A 611 19.10 15.57 15.40
N LYS A 612 17.86 15.61 14.95
CA LYS A 612 17.32 16.59 14.01
C LYS A 612 16.85 17.83 14.77
N ARG A 613 16.20 17.62 15.92
CA ARG A 613 15.71 18.67 16.84
C ARG A 613 15.78 18.21 18.28
N GLN A 614 15.84 19.17 19.20
CA GLN A 614 15.75 18.94 20.64
C GLN A 614 14.93 20.03 21.30
N TRP A 615 14.20 19.66 22.35
CA TRP A 615 13.44 20.60 23.16
C TRP A 615 13.55 20.25 24.64
N ARG A 616 13.50 21.27 25.51
CA ARG A 616 13.29 21.08 26.95
C ARG A 616 11.84 20.72 27.23
N GLY A 617 11.63 19.86 28.22
CA GLY A 617 10.31 19.34 28.55
C GLY A 617 9.92 18.14 27.71
N PHE A 618 8.83 17.49 28.11
CA PHE A 618 8.07 16.59 27.26
C PHE A 618 7.40 17.36 26.11
N ARG A 619 7.86 17.15 24.87
CA ARG A 619 7.37 17.83 23.66
C ARG A 619 6.87 16.84 22.60
N PRO A 620 5.63 16.36 22.72
CA PRO A 620 5.01 15.51 21.71
C PRO A 620 4.76 16.30 20.41
N ASN A 621 4.80 15.61 19.27
CA ASN A 621 4.36 16.19 17.98
C ASN A 621 2.83 16.21 17.87
N ALA A 622 2.28 16.85 16.83
CA ALA A 622 0.85 17.07 16.72
C ALA A 622 0.03 15.77 16.60
N LEU A 623 0.59 14.71 15.99
CA LEU A 623 -0.10 13.43 15.81
C LEU A 623 -0.27 12.65 17.12
N MET A 624 0.45 13.02 18.17
CA MET A 624 0.33 12.36 19.46
C MET A 624 -0.93 12.76 20.21
N GLU A 625 -1.55 13.91 19.93
CA GLU A 625 -2.75 14.43 20.64
C GLU A 625 -2.57 14.38 22.18
N LEU A 626 -1.41 14.82 22.67
CA LEU A 626 -1.02 14.82 24.09
C LEU A 626 -0.84 16.25 24.66
N SER A 627 -1.34 17.26 23.94
CA SER A 627 -1.22 18.69 24.27
C SER A 627 -2.22 19.15 25.31
#